data_AF-A0A2V2R758-F1
#
_entry.id   AF-A0A2V2R758-F1
#
_cell.length_a   1.000
_cell.length_b   1.000
_cell.length_c   1.000
_cell.angle_alpha   90.00
_cell.angle_beta   90.00
_cell.angle_gamma   90.00
#
_symmetry.space_group_name_H-M   'P 1'
#
loop_
_entity.id
_entity.type
_entity.pdbx_description
1 polymer ?
#
loop_
_entity_poly.entity_id
_entity_poly.type
_entity_poly.pdbx_seq_one_letter_code
_entity_poly.pdbx_strand_id
1 'polypeptide(L)'
;MRKSIFLCFASIAFLVFSPINPVANTARSSAQNKLSLDRLAASNFVRLALKCVNKEFPNKPDHVINDANDLKSPKIQHPAFYGCYDWHSSVHGHWMLVRLLRTFPDLTEAAEIRRALDSNLTADNVRVETAYLAQPNRQSFERTYGWAWL
;
A
#
# COMPACT_ATOMS: atom_id res chain seq x y z
N MET A 1 -16.04 74.12 -33.35
CA MET A 1 -17.49 74.40 -33.33
C MET A 1 -18.17 73.37 -32.44
N ARG A 2 -18.87 73.86 -31.43
CA ARG A 2 -19.47 73.12 -30.31
C ARG A 2 -20.95 72.88 -30.65
N LYS A 3 -21.42 71.64 -30.62
CA LYS A 3 -22.86 71.32 -30.51
C LYS A 3 -23.07 70.17 -29.54
N SER A 4 -23.70 70.54 -28.44
CA SER A 4 -24.29 69.73 -27.39
C SER A 4 -25.41 68.81 -27.92
N ILE A 5 -25.76 67.76 -27.19
CA ILE A 5 -27.08 67.58 -26.52
C ILE A 5 -27.20 66.15 -25.94
N PHE A 6 -27.47 66.13 -24.63
CA PHE A 6 -28.21 65.19 -23.77
C PHE A 6 -28.59 63.79 -24.30
N LEU A 7 -28.45 62.76 -23.44
CA LEU A 7 -29.64 62.11 -22.88
C LEU A 7 -29.30 61.27 -21.63
N CYS A 8 -30.23 61.32 -20.66
CA CYS A 8 -30.28 60.61 -19.40
C CYS A 8 -30.00 59.11 -19.53
N PHE A 9 -29.45 58.50 -18.48
CA PHE A 9 -30.16 57.44 -17.75
C PHE A 9 -29.60 57.37 -16.33
N ALA A 10 -30.40 57.86 -15.38
CA ALA A 10 -30.27 57.47 -13.99
C ALA A 10 -30.53 55.97 -13.90
N SER A 11 -29.62 55.20 -13.32
CA SER A 11 -29.88 53.83 -12.90
C SER A 11 -29.30 53.62 -11.53
N ILE A 12 -30.25 53.48 -10.61
CA ILE A 12 -30.11 53.16 -9.21
C ILE A 12 -29.40 51.80 -9.11
N ALA A 13 -28.27 51.77 -8.41
CA ALA A 13 -27.72 50.54 -7.85
C ALA A 13 -27.52 50.74 -6.35
N PHE A 14 -28.59 50.49 -5.60
CA PHE A 14 -28.51 50.22 -4.16
C PHE A 14 -27.66 48.95 -4.00
N LEU A 15 -26.39 49.11 -3.66
CA LEU A 15 -25.56 48.01 -3.18
C LEU A 15 -26.05 47.68 -1.76
N VAL A 16 -26.93 46.68 -1.67
CA VAL A 16 -27.31 46.06 -0.40
C VAL A 16 -26.07 45.33 0.13
N PHE A 17 -25.36 45.97 1.06
CA PHE A 17 -24.37 45.30 1.90
C PHE A 17 -25.12 44.27 2.76
N SER A 18 -25.13 43.00 2.34
CA SER A 18 -25.49 41.91 3.24
C SER A 18 -24.31 41.65 4.18
N PRO A 19 -24.49 41.68 5.52
CA PRO A 19 -23.45 41.27 6.43
C PRO A 19 -23.23 39.76 6.25
N ILE A 20 -22.00 39.38 5.98
CA ILE A 20 -21.56 37.99 6.00
C ILE A 20 -21.71 37.51 7.45
N ASN A 21 -22.76 36.75 7.73
CA ASN A 21 -22.86 36.04 9.01
C ASN A 21 -21.67 35.08 9.07
N PRO A 22 -20.80 35.15 10.10
CA PRO A 22 -19.79 34.13 10.28
C PRO A 22 -20.56 32.83 10.57
N VAL A 23 -20.47 31.88 9.65
CA VAL A 23 -20.86 30.49 9.95
C VAL A 23 -20.11 30.14 11.22
N ALA A 24 -20.85 29.97 12.31
CA ALA A 24 -20.31 29.55 13.59
C ALA A 24 -19.56 28.24 13.31
N ASN A 25 -18.23 28.35 13.27
CA ASN A 25 -17.34 27.23 13.08
C ASN A 25 -17.46 26.43 14.39
N THR A 26 -18.45 25.54 14.41
CA THR A 26 -18.68 24.61 15.50
C THR A 26 -17.47 23.70 15.43
N ALA A 27 -16.42 24.06 16.18
CA ALA A 27 -15.22 23.29 16.30
C ALA A 27 -15.65 21.90 16.75
N ARG A 28 -15.74 21.00 15.79
CA ARG A 28 -15.95 19.58 16.04
C ARG A 28 -14.68 19.17 16.77
N SER A 29 -14.75 19.17 18.10
CA SER A 29 -13.74 18.54 18.94
C SER A 29 -13.80 17.05 18.62
N SER A 30 -13.16 16.67 17.51
CA SER A 30 -12.73 15.30 17.32
C SER A 30 -11.65 15.10 18.36
N ALA A 31 -12.01 14.55 19.52
CA ALA A 31 -11.06 13.82 20.32
C ALA A 31 -10.34 12.88 19.34
N GLN A 32 -9.10 13.20 18.99
CA GLN A 32 -8.27 12.36 18.15
C GLN A 32 -8.04 11.08 18.96
N ASN A 33 -8.90 10.10 18.77
CA ASN A 33 -8.63 8.73 19.18
C ASN A 33 -7.38 8.32 18.41
N LYS A 34 -6.23 8.37 19.09
CA LYS A 34 -4.96 7.94 18.52
C LYS A 34 -5.12 6.47 18.15
N LEU A 35 -5.21 6.20 16.85
CA LEU A 35 -5.24 4.83 16.33
C LEU A 35 -4.00 4.11 16.88
N SER A 36 -4.23 3.07 17.67
CA SER A 36 -3.18 2.24 18.23
C SER A 36 -3.46 0.79 17.84
N LEU A 37 -2.40 0.08 17.50
CA LEU A 37 -2.47 -1.34 17.18
C LEU A 37 -2.49 -2.11 18.51
N ASP A 38 -3.60 -2.76 18.82
CA ASP A 38 -3.71 -3.66 19.96
C ASP A 38 -3.47 -5.13 19.54
N ARG A 39 -3.47 -6.04 20.52
CA ARG A 39 -3.20 -7.47 20.29
C ARG A 39 -4.26 -8.13 19.41
N LEU A 40 -5.54 -7.75 19.55
CA LEU A 40 -6.62 -8.34 18.78
C LEU A 40 -6.51 -7.93 17.31
N ALA A 41 -6.28 -6.64 17.06
CA ALA A 41 -6.01 -6.12 15.72
C ALA A 41 -4.75 -6.75 15.11
N ALA A 42 -3.69 -6.92 15.90
CA ALA A 42 -2.48 -7.63 15.46
C ALA A 42 -2.76 -9.06 15.02
N SER A 43 -3.47 -9.87 15.82
CA SER A 43 -3.87 -11.24 15.43
C SER A 43 -4.73 -11.25 14.16
N ASN A 44 -5.62 -10.28 13.96
CA ASN A 44 -6.40 -10.18 12.73
C ASN A 44 -5.51 -9.95 11.50
N PHE A 45 -4.52 -9.04 11.59
CA PHE A 45 -3.56 -8.82 10.52
C PHE A 45 -2.69 -10.05 10.24
N VAL A 46 -2.24 -10.75 11.29
CA VAL A 46 -1.52 -12.02 11.14
C VAL A 46 -2.34 -13.02 10.33
N ARG A 47 -3.61 -13.23 10.69
CA ARG A 47 -4.48 -14.19 9.99
C ARG A 47 -4.72 -13.81 8.53
N LEU A 48 -4.82 -12.51 8.22
CA LEU A 48 -4.93 -12.04 6.84
C LEU A 48 -3.69 -12.38 6.01
N ALA A 49 -2.49 -12.14 6.54
CA ALA A 49 -1.25 -12.50 5.86
C ALA A 49 -1.10 -14.02 5.73
N LEU A 50 -1.27 -14.77 6.82
CA LEU A 50 -1.12 -16.23 6.82
C LEU A 50 -2.07 -16.94 5.85
N LYS A 51 -3.26 -16.37 5.60
CA LYS A 51 -4.20 -16.87 4.60
C LYS A 51 -3.64 -16.84 3.17
N CYS A 52 -2.66 -15.98 2.88
CA CYS A 52 -2.19 -15.76 1.51
C CYS A 52 -0.72 -16.07 1.26
N VAL A 53 0.19 -15.91 2.24
CA VAL A 53 1.65 -16.03 2.02
C VAL A 53 2.12 -17.36 1.41
N ASN A 54 1.33 -18.43 1.55
CA ASN A 54 1.61 -19.75 0.95
C ASN A 54 0.63 -20.17 -0.15
N LYS A 55 -0.27 -19.28 -0.57
CA LYS A 55 -1.31 -19.52 -1.57
C LYS A 55 -0.88 -18.97 -2.93
N GLU A 56 -0.60 -19.86 -3.88
CA GLU A 56 -0.06 -19.49 -5.20
C GLU A 56 -1.09 -18.89 -6.16
N PHE A 57 -2.38 -19.22 -6.06
CA PHE A 57 -3.39 -18.76 -7.04
C PHE A 57 -4.69 -18.26 -6.38
N PRO A 58 -5.40 -17.28 -6.98
CA PRO A 58 -5.00 -16.50 -8.18
C PRO A 58 -3.83 -15.56 -7.90
N ASN A 59 -3.01 -15.28 -8.92
CA ASN A 59 -1.84 -14.41 -8.81
C ASN A 59 -1.63 -13.56 -10.07
N LYS A 60 -1.17 -12.32 -9.88
CA LYS A 60 -0.89 -11.29 -10.88
C LYS A 60 0.59 -10.89 -10.75
N PRO A 61 1.53 -11.59 -11.41
CA PRO A 61 2.96 -11.43 -11.16
C PRO A 61 3.58 -10.13 -11.72
N ASP A 62 2.93 -9.46 -12.69
CA ASP A 62 3.34 -8.17 -13.28
C ASP A 62 4.85 -7.99 -13.53
N HIS A 63 5.43 -8.84 -14.38
CA HIS A 63 6.86 -8.81 -14.68
C HIS A 63 7.20 -8.73 -16.17
N VAL A 64 8.48 -8.44 -16.48
CA VAL A 64 9.03 -8.51 -17.83
C VAL A 64 9.30 -9.97 -18.21
N ILE A 65 8.82 -10.40 -19.38
CA ILE A 65 9.11 -11.71 -19.99
C ILE A 65 10.20 -11.48 -21.04
N ASN A 66 11.42 -11.95 -20.80
CA ASN A 66 12.53 -11.81 -21.74
C ASN A 66 12.43 -12.82 -22.89
N ASP A 67 12.08 -14.06 -22.58
CA ASP A 67 11.87 -15.13 -23.55
C ASP A 67 10.86 -16.18 -23.04
N ALA A 68 10.58 -17.21 -23.85
CA ALA A 68 9.59 -18.22 -23.54
C ALA A 68 9.88 -19.01 -22.24
N ASN A 69 11.12 -19.10 -21.79
CA ASN A 69 11.49 -19.78 -20.54
C ASN A 69 11.09 -18.99 -19.28
N ASP A 70 10.65 -17.74 -19.43
CA ASP A 70 10.13 -16.94 -18.32
C ASP A 70 8.66 -17.22 -18.02
N LEU A 71 7.96 -17.97 -18.87
CA LEU A 71 6.56 -18.38 -18.67
C LEU A 71 6.46 -19.49 -17.62
N LYS A 72 6.72 -19.15 -16.37
CA LYS A 72 6.78 -20.05 -15.22
C LYS A 72 5.69 -19.69 -14.19
N SER A 73 5.32 -20.65 -13.34
CA SER A 73 4.38 -20.36 -12.25
C SER A 73 4.99 -19.38 -11.23
N PRO A 74 4.17 -18.62 -10.47
CA PRO A 74 4.67 -17.71 -9.44
C PRO A 74 5.62 -18.39 -8.46
N LYS A 75 5.34 -19.64 -8.05
CA LYS A 75 6.19 -20.39 -7.12
C LYS A 75 7.55 -20.77 -7.67
N ILE A 76 7.66 -21.00 -8.98
CA ILE A 76 8.95 -21.26 -9.61
C ILE A 76 9.77 -19.97 -9.73
N GLN A 77 9.11 -18.86 -10.07
CA GLN A 77 9.79 -17.58 -10.30
C GLN A 77 10.23 -16.90 -9.01
N HIS A 78 9.36 -16.93 -8.00
CA HIS A 78 9.50 -16.19 -6.75
C HIS A 78 9.24 -17.09 -5.54
N PRO A 79 10.03 -18.16 -5.31
CA PRO A 79 9.73 -19.15 -4.28
C PRO A 79 9.71 -18.60 -2.85
N ALA A 80 10.31 -17.43 -2.58
CA ALA A 80 10.20 -16.77 -1.28
C ALA A 80 8.91 -15.96 -1.16
N PHE A 81 8.39 -15.43 -2.27
CA PHE A 81 7.31 -14.45 -2.28
C PHE A 81 6.18 -14.81 -3.25
N TYR A 82 5.98 -16.10 -3.51
CA TYR A 82 5.01 -16.58 -4.50
C TYR A 82 3.55 -16.47 -4.07
N GLY A 83 3.32 -16.39 -2.76
CA GLY A 83 1.98 -16.31 -2.21
C GLY A 83 1.28 -15.00 -2.49
N CYS A 84 0.05 -14.90 -1.97
CA CYS A 84 -0.81 -13.74 -2.10
C CYS A 84 -1.16 -13.42 -3.56
N TYR A 85 -1.82 -12.28 -3.76
CA TYR A 85 -2.32 -11.91 -5.08
C TYR A 85 -1.19 -11.51 -6.03
N ASP A 86 -0.06 -11.03 -5.52
CA ASP A 86 1.12 -10.68 -6.28
C ASP A 86 2.36 -10.73 -5.37
N TRP A 87 3.54 -10.64 -6.00
CA TRP A 87 4.83 -10.64 -5.30
C TRP A 87 4.90 -9.53 -4.23
N HIS A 88 4.44 -8.34 -4.59
CA HIS A 88 4.43 -7.15 -3.74
C HIS A 88 3.67 -7.38 -2.43
N SER A 89 2.44 -7.86 -2.53
CA SER A 89 1.58 -8.20 -1.40
C SER A 89 2.21 -9.27 -0.52
N SER A 90 2.89 -10.24 -1.14
CA SER A 90 3.60 -11.29 -0.41
C SER A 90 4.75 -10.72 0.42
N VAL A 91 5.59 -9.87 -0.17
CA VAL A 91 6.70 -9.19 0.55
C VAL A 91 6.17 -8.36 1.72
N HIS A 92 5.12 -7.57 1.49
CA HIS A 92 4.48 -6.79 2.56
C HIS A 92 3.87 -7.68 3.65
N GLY A 93 3.25 -8.79 3.28
CA GLY A 93 2.74 -9.79 4.22
C GLY A 93 3.85 -10.36 5.10
N HIS A 94 4.96 -10.80 4.50
CA HIS A 94 6.13 -11.29 5.23
C HIS A 94 6.72 -10.24 6.17
N TRP A 95 6.89 -9.00 5.69
CA TRP A 95 7.43 -7.94 6.54
C TRP A 95 6.48 -7.60 7.70
N MET A 96 5.18 -7.49 7.43
CA MET A 96 4.17 -7.29 8.47
C MET A 96 4.23 -8.39 9.53
N LEU A 97 4.35 -9.66 9.12
CA LEU A 97 4.47 -10.80 10.02
C LEU A 97 5.71 -10.70 10.93
N VAL A 98 6.89 -10.38 10.38
CA VAL A 98 8.11 -10.17 11.18
C VAL A 98 7.95 -8.98 12.13
N ARG A 99 7.36 -7.88 11.66
CA ARG A 99 7.11 -6.70 12.50
C ARG A 99 6.19 -7.04 13.66
N LEU A 100 5.10 -7.78 13.43
CA LEU A 100 4.15 -8.19 14.46
C LEU A 100 4.76 -9.16 15.47
N LEU A 101 5.63 -10.08 15.05
CA LEU A 101 6.42 -10.92 15.98
C LEU A 101 7.32 -10.08 16.89
N ARG A 102 7.87 -8.98 16.38
CA ARG A 102 8.73 -8.08 17.17
C ARG A 102 7.93 -7.19 18.13
N THR A 103 6.73 -6.75 17.76
CA THR A 103 5.92 -5.83 18.57
C THR A 103 4.96 -6.55 19.53
N PHE A 104 4.54 -7.77 19.19
CA PHE A 104 3.66 -8.61 20.01
C PHE A 104 4.25 -10.04 20.10
N PRO A 105 5.32 -10.25 20.87
CA PRO A 105 6.03 -11.52 20.92
C PRO A 105 5.16 -12.69 21.41
N ASP A 106 4.16 -12.41 22.25
CA ASP A 106 3.28 -13.43 22.85
C ASP A 106 1.97 -13.64 22.07
N LEU A 107 1.94 -13.37 20.76
CA LEU A 107 0.79 -13.70 19.93
C LEU A 107 0.60 -15.22 19.89
N THR A 108 -0.65 -15.68 19.96
CA THR A 108 -0.97 -17.10 19.85
C THR A 108 -0.56 -17.70 18.52
N GLU A 109 -0.55 -16.88 17.46
CA GLU A 109 -0.13 -17.26 16.11
C GLU A 109 1.41 -17.31 15.94
N ALA A 110 2.21 -16.90 16.93
CA ALA A 110 3.66 -16.68 16.76
C ALA A 110 4.41 -17.90 16.18
N ALA A 111 4.06 -19.12 16.61
CA ALA A 111 4.66 -20.34 16.08
C ALA A 111 4.29 -20.59 14.61
N GLU A 112 3.07 -20.25 14.20
CA GLU A 112 2.62 -20.36 12.81
C GLU A 112 3.30 -19.33 11.92
N ILE A 113 3.45 -18.11 12.41
CA ILE A 113 4.21 -17.06 11.71
C ILE A 113 5.63 -17.54 11.41
N ARG A 114 6.33 -18.07 12.43
CA ARG A 114 7.70 -18.58 12.26
C ARG A 114 7.76 -19.69 11.22
N ARG A 115 6.86 -20.68 11.29
CA ARG A 115 6.81 -21.76 10.28
C ARG A 115 6.62 -21.24 8.86
N ALA A 116 5.73 -20.27 8.65
CA ALA A 116 5.53 -19.67 7.33
C ALA A 116 6.81 -18.98 6.84
N LEU A 117 7.37 -18.09 7.67
CA LEU A 117 8.62 -17.38 7.36
C LEU A 117 9.78 -18.34 7.09
N ASP A 118 9.98 -19.36 7.91
CA ASP A 118 11.05 -20.36 7.75
C ASP A 118 10.89 -21.17 6.47
N SER A 119 9.65 -21.46 6.05
CA SER A 119 9.37 -22.19 4.81
C SER A 119 9.59 -21.35 3.55
N ASN A 120 9.32 -20.04 3.63
CA ASN A 120 9.42 -19.13 2.49
C ASN A 120 10.82 -18.52 2.36
N LEU A 121 11.41 -18.07 3.46
CA LEU A 121 12.67 -17.30 3.48
C LEU A 121 13.90 -18.20 3.68
N THR A 122 13.94 -19.34 2.99
CA THR A 122 15.12 -20.22 2.98
C THR A 122 16.25 -19.60 2.16
N ALA A 123 17.49 -19.99 2.44
CA ALA A 123 18.65 -19.53 1.66
C ALA A 123 18.51 -19.84 0.16
N ASP A 124 17.96 -21.02 -0.19
CA ASP A 124 17.71 -21.41 -1.57
C ASP A 124 16.64 -20.57 -2.25
N ASN A 125 15.53 -20.27 -1.57
CA ASN A 125 14.48 -19.42 -2.13
C ASN A 125 14.99 -18.00 -2.36
N VAL A 126 15.70 -17.43 -1.39
CA VAL A 126 16.30 -16.08 -1.51
C VAL A 126 17.33 -16.02 -2.65
N ARG A 127 18.11 -17.09 -2.85
CA ARG A 127 19.02 -17.19 -3.99
C ARG A 127 18.30 -17.13 -5.33
N VAL A 128 17.10 -17.69 -5.44
CA VAL A 128 16.28 -17.57 -6.66
C VAL A 128 15.78 -16.14 -6.86
N GLU A 129 15.30 -15.47 -5.80
CA GLU A 129 14.86 -14.07 -5.89
C GLU A 129 15.99 -13.14 -6.36
N THR A 130 17.17 -13.28 -5.75
CA THR A 130 18.34 -12.45 -6.11
C THR A 130 18.81 -12.73 -7.53
N ALA A 131 18.82 -14.00 -7.96
CA ALA A 131 19.15 -14.36 -9.33
C ALA A 131 18.14 -13.77 -10.34
N TYR A 132 16.84 -13.76 -10.01
CA TYR A 132 15.81 -13.14 -10.82
C TYR A 132 16.02 -11.62 -10.98
N LEU A 133 16.25 -10.92 -9.87
CA LEU A 133 16.44 -9.45 -9.87
C LEU A 133 17.72 -9.03 -10.60
N ALA A 134 18.72 -9.91 -10.70
CA ALA A 134 19.96 -9.64 -11.41
C ALA A 134 19.84 -9.78 -12.95
N GLN A 135 18.75 -10.34 -13.46
CA GLN A 135 18.57 -10.56 -14.90
C GLN A 135 18.39 -9.24 -15.68
N PRO A 136 18.77 -9.23 -16.98
CA PRO A 136 18.44 -8.12 -17.87
C PRO A 136 16.96 -7.76 -17.83
N ASN A 137 16.67 -6.46 -17.87
CA ASN A 137 15.32 -5.87 -17.87
C ASN A 137 14.50 -6.08 -16.58
N ARG A 138 15.05 -6.72 -15.55
CA ARG A 138 14.37 -7.00 -14.27
C ARG A 138 14.99 -6.27 -13.07
N GLN A 139 16.09 -5.55 -13.27
CA GLN A 139 16.81 -4.90 -12.16
C GLN A 139 16.00 -3.79 -11.47
N SER A 140 14.98 -3.23 -12.13
CA SER A 140 14.06 -2.24 -11.54
C SER A 140 12.73 -2.83 -11.08
N PHE A 141 12.49 -4.13 -11.30
CA PHE A 141 11.27 -4.79 -10.86
C PHE A 141 11.07 -4.59 -9.36
N GLU A 142 9.92 -4.03 -9.00
CA GLU A 142 9.48 -3.81 -7.61
C GLU A 142 10.54 -3.15 -6.70
N ARG A 143 11.48 -2.37 -7.27
CA ARG A 143 12.64 -1.84 -6.53
C ARG A 143 12.21 -0.98 -5.35
N THR A 144 11.24 -0.09 -5.55
CA THR A 144 10.70 0.80 -4.51
C THR A 144 9.92 0.08 -3.41
N TYR A 145 9.66 -1.22 -3.58
CA TYR A 145 8.61 -1.93 -2.87
C TYR A 145 9.06 -3.24 -2.22
N GLY A 146 10.33 -3.61 -2.32
CA GLY A 146 10.82 -4.81 -1.64
C GLY A 146 12.29 -4.74 -1.30
N TRP A 147 13.16 -4.63 -2.30
CA TRP A 147 14.60 -4.78 -2.04
C TRP A 147 15.34 -3.47 -1.75
N ALA A 148 14.82 -2.30 -2.13
CA ALA A 148 15.42 -1.04 -1.67
C ALA A 148 15.17 -0.76 -0.17
N TRP A 149 14.32 -1.56 0.48
CA TRP A 149 14.00 -1.44 1.91
C TRP A 149 14.85 -2.39 2.78
N LEU A 150 15.62 -3.29 2.16
CA LEU A 150 16.60 -4.18 2.80
C LEU A 150 17.98 -3.51 2.83
#